data_AF-A0A6B3F1S1-F1
#
_entry.id   AF-A0A6B3F1S1-F1
#
_cell.length_a   1.000
_cell.length_b   1.000
_cell.length_c   1.000
_cell.angle_alpha   90.00
_cell.angle_beta   90.00
_cell.angle_gamma   90.00
#
_symmetry.space_group_name_H-M   'P 1'
#
loop_
_entity.id
_entity.type
_entity.pdbx_description
1 polymer ?
#
loop_
_entity_poly.entity_id
_entity_poly.type
_entity_poly.pdbx_seq_one_letter_code
_entity_poly.pdbx_strand_id
1 'polypeptide(L)'
;RLHGSTSYRVPWDYGTEAVEVTRAFTRLKHRLMPYLYRAALQAHAEGVPVMRAMLLEFPDDPACRTLDRQYMLGDDLLVAPVLAPDGSVEYYVPEGTWTHLLTG
;
A
#
# COMPACT_ATOMS: atom_id res chain seq x y z
N ARG A 1 -7.92 -8.31 5.80
CA ARG A 1 -9.04 -9.18 6.24
C ARG A 1 -10.01 -8.29 7.02
N LEU A 2 -11.30 -8.28 6.68
CA LEU A 2 -12.30 -7.58 7.48
C LEU A 2 -12.63 -8.44 8.70
N HIS A 3 -12.37 -7.94 9.91
CA HIS A 3 -12.53 -8.69 11.16
C HIS A 3 -12.76 -7.73 12.33
N GLY A 4 -13.75 -8.02 13.18
CA GLY A 4 -14.15 -7.17 14.30
C GLY A 4 -14.25 -7.95 15.62
N SER A 5 -14.29 -7.22 16.73
CA SER A 5 -14.44 -7.77 18.08
C SER A 5 -15.91 -7.97 18.43
N THR A 6 -16.64 -6.88 18.67
CA THR A 6 -18.06 -6.90 19.07
C THR A 6 -19.03 -6.46 17.99
N SER A 7 -18.52 -6.01 16.84
CA SER A 7 -19.31 -5.55 15.71
C SER A 7 -18.77 -6.13 14.40
N TYR A 8 -19.65 -6.28 13.42
CA TYR A 8 -19.27 -6.70 12.07
C TYR A 8 -18.37 -5.64 11.41
N ARG A 9 -17.62 -6.07 10.39
CA ARG A 9 -16.77 -5.20 9.56
C ARG A 9 -17.22 -5.22 8.10
N VAL A 10 -18.50 -5.44 7.90
CA VAL A 10 -19.10 -5.38 6.57
C VAL A 10 -19.25 -3.90 6.18
N PRO A 11 -18.93 -3.53 4.93
CA PRO A 11 -18.85 -2.12 4.56
C PRO A 11 -20.19 -1.39 4.60
N TRP A 12 -21.32 -2.10 4.40
CA TRP A 12 -22.65 -1.47 4.43
C TRP A 12 -23.07 -0.99 5.83
N ASP A 13 -22.40 -1.44 6.90
CA ASP A 13 -22.59 -0.88 8.26
C ASP A 13 -22.01 0.55 8.38
N TYR A 14 -21.22 0.99 7.40
CA TYR A 14 -20.54 2.30 7.36
C TYR A 14 -21.02 3.18 6.19
N GLY A 15 -22.12 2.81 5.53
CA GLY A 15 -22.73 3.58 4.44
C GLY A 15 -22.25 3.19 3.03
N THR A 16 -22.89 3.76 2.02
CA THR A 16 -22.66 3.44 0.61
C THR A 16 -21.24 3.73 0.16
N GLU A 17 -20.63 4.82 0.66
CA GLU A 17 -19.25 5.18 0.34
C GLU A 17 -18.27 4.06 0.72
N ALA A 18 -18.40 3.49 1.92
CA ALA A 18 -17.55 2.38 2.36
C ALA A 18 -17.70 1.13 1.47
N VAL A 19 -18.89 0.88 0.93
CA VAL A 19 -19.14 -0.19 -0.04
C VAL A 19 -18.39 0.07 -1.35
N GLU A 20 -18.45 1.29 -1.88
CA GLU A 20 -17.76 1.68 -3.11
C GLU A 20 -16.24 1.61 -2.95
N VAL A 21 -15.70 2.13 -1.84
CA VAL A 21 -14.27 2.05 -1.51
C VAL A 21 -13.82 0.59 -1.44
N THR A 22 -14.55 -0.24 -0.69
CA THR A 22 -14.21 -1.67 -0.54
C THR A 22 -14.23 -2.39 -1.90
N ARG A 23 -15.23 -2.11 -2.75
CA ARG A 23 -15.34 -2.68 -4.09
C ARG A 23 -14.18 -2.25 -4.99
N ALA A 24 -13.86 -0.96 -5.01
CA ALA A 24 -12.81 -0.40 -5.85
C ALA A 24 -11.45 -1.00 -5.52
N PHE A 25 -11.04 -0.98 -4.24
CA PHE A 25 -9.73 -1.48 -3.83
C PHE A 25 -9.63 -3.01 -3.86
N THR A 26 -10.74 -3.74 -3.63
CA THR A 26 -10.76 -5.19 -3.85
C THR A 26 -10.50 -5.54 -5.31
N ARG A 27 -11.18 -4.86 -6.25
CA ARG A 27 -10.96 -5.05 -7.69
C ARG A 27 -9.56 -4.63 -8.11
N LEU A 28 -9.03 -3.53 -7.58
CA LEU A 28 -7.65 -3.10 -7.85
C LEU A 28 -6.65 -4.18 -7.40
N LYS A 29 -6.76 -4.70 -6.19
CA LYS A 29 -5.89 -5.77 -5.69
C LYS A 29 -5.95 -7.00 -6.60
N HIS A 30 -7.13 -7.39 -7.08
CA HIS A 30 -7.26 -8.48 -8.05
C HIS A 30 -6.52 -8.21 -9.36
N ARG A 31 -6.62 -6.99 -9.92
CA ARG A 31 -5.87 -6.61 -11.12
C ARG A 31 -4.35 -6.63 -10.90
N LEU A 32 -3.91 -6.29 -9.68
CA LEU A 32 -2.50 -6.33 -9.28
C LEU A 32 -2.00 -7.75 -8.94
N MET A 33 -2.82 -8.80 -9.00
CA MET A 33 -2.39 -10.14 -8.57
C MET A 33 -1.14 -10.67 -9.29
N PRO A 34 -0.94 -10.50 -10.61
CA PRO A 34 0.30 -10.92 -11.26
C PRO A 34 1.54 -10.27 -10.64
N TYR A 35 1.44 -8.97 -10.34
CA TYR A 35 2.49 -8.19 -9.67
C TYR A 35 2.72 -8.66 -8.22
N LEU A 36 1.65 -8.75 -7.43
CA LEU A 36 1.72 -9.16 -6.02
C LEU A 36 2.21 -10.60 -5.85
N TYR A 37 1.87 -11.49 -6.79
CA TYR A 37 2.34 -12.87 -6.78
C TYR A 37 3.83 -12.97 -7.10
N ARG A 38 4.34 -12.16 -8.05
CA ARG A 38 5.78 -12.02 -8.30
C ARG A 38 6.52 -11.58 -7.02
N ALA A 39 6.02 -10.55 -6.35
CA ALA A 39 6.60 -10.08 -5.08
C ALA A 39 6.57 -11.18 -3.98
N ALA A 40 5.49 -11.98 -3.93
CA ALA A 40 5.40 -13.10 -2.99
C ALA A 40 6.40 -14.23 -3.29
N LEU A 41 6.66 -14.52 -4.58
CA LEU A 41 7.69 -15.48 -4.98
C LEU A 41 9.09 -14.99 -4.58
N GLN A 42 9.38 -13.70 -4.75
CA GLN A 42 10.63 -13.11 -4.30
C GLN A 42 10.78 -13.23 -2.78
N ALA A 43 9.71 -12.94 -2.02
CA ALA A 43 9.71 -13.12 -0.57
C ALA A 43 10.02 -14.56 -0.15
N HIS A 44 9.49 -15.54 -0.88
CA HIS A 44 9.77 -16.95 -0.62
C HIS A 44 11.22 -17.34 -0.95
N ALA A 45 11.75 -16.87 -2.08
CA ALA A 45 13.07 -17.28 -2.58
C ALA A 45 14.24 -16.55 -1.89
N GLU A 46 14.07 -15.27 -1.59
CA GLU A 46 15.17 -14.36 -1.18
C GLU A 46 14.96 -13.80 0.23
N GLY A 47 13.77 -13.97 0.82
CA GLY A 47 13.43 -13.38 2.12
C GLY A 47 13.11 -11.89 2.07
N VAL A 48 12.99 -11.29 0.88
CA VAL A 48 12.61 -9.87 0.72
C VAL A 48 11.10 -9.71 0.93
N PRO A 49 10.62 -8.99 1.96
CA PRO A 49 9.20 -8.90 2.25
C PRO A 49 8.42 -8.23 1.12
N VAL A 50 7.13 -8.57 1.01
CA VAL A 50 6.21 -7.94 0.03
C VAL A 50 5.91 -6.47 0.40
N MET A 51 5.80 -6.17 1.70
CA MET A 51 5.72 -4.81 2.22
C MET A 51 7.09 -4.45 2.77
N ARG A 52 7.75 -3.47 2.16
CA ARG A 52 9.14 -3.10 2.45
C ARG A 52 9.18 -1.72 3.08
N ALA A 53 9.94 -1.58 4.16
CA ALA A 53 10.30 -0.26 4.68
C ALA A 53 11.06 0.51 3.61
N MET A 54 10.93 1.83 3.56
CA MET A 54 11.62 2.63 2.54
C MET A 54 13.14 2.47 2.62
N LEU A 55 13.71 2.36 3.83
CA LEU A 55 15.13 2.07 4.05
C LEU A 55 15.59 0.74 3.43
N LEU A 56 14.71 -0.27 3.34
CA LEU A 56 15.06 -1.55 2.75
C LEU A 56 15.21 -1.44 1.23
N GLU A 57 14.34 -0.66 0.58
CA GLU A 57 14.37 -0.47 -0.88
C GLU A 57 15.40 0.58 -1.31
N PHE A 58 15.58 1.63 -0.51
CA PHE A 58 16.47 2.76 -0.78
C PHE A 58 17.49 2.93 0.37
N PRO A 59 18.44 1.98 0.53
CA PRO A 59 19.35 1.96 1.69
C PRO A 59 20.33 3.14 1.70
N ASP A 60 20.70 3.65 0.52
CA ASP A 60 21.65 4.74 0.36
C ASP A 60 20.99 6.12 0.53
N ASP A 61 19.66 6.18 0.58
CA ASP A 61 18.93 7.43 0.79
C ASP A 61 18.75 7.70 2.29
N PRO A 62 19.43 8.72 2.86
CA PRO A 62 19.30 9.02 4.27
C PRO A 62 17.90 9.49 4.67
N ALA A 63 17.10 10.03 3.76
CA ALA A 63 15.72 10.44 4.03
C ALA A 63 14.83 9.23 4.36
N CYS A 64 15.15 8.05 3.83
CA CYS A 64 14.38 6.82 4.00
C CYS A 64 14.54 6.15 5.38
N ARG A 65 15.53 6.55 6.19
CA ARG A 65 15.87 5.90 7.47
C ARG A 65 14.77 5.96 8.52
N THR A 66 14.01 7.04 8.55
CA THR A 66 12.98 7.31 9.57
C THR A 66 11.56 7.21 9.03
N LEU A 67 11.37 6.80 7.77
CA LEU A 67 10.04 6.73 7.16
C LEU A 67 9.28 5.50 7.64
N ASP A 68 8.19 5.72 8.35
CA ASP A 68 7.33 4.69 8.94
C ASP A 68 5.84 4.82 8.54
N ARG A 69 5.48 5.92 7.87
CA ARG A 69 4.10 6.21 7.39
C ARG A 69 3.88 5.94 5.90
N GLN A 70 4.85 5.34 5.23
CA GLN A 70 4.79 4.90 3.83
C GLN A 70 5.67 3.67 3.63
N TYR A 71 5.43 2.93 2.55
CA TYR A 71 6.17 1.71 2.26
C TYR A 71 6.19 1.41 0.77
N MET A 72 7.11 0.54 0.36
CA MET A 72 7.09 -0.08 -0.97
C MET A 72 6.29 -1.39 -0.90
N LEU A 73 5.33 -1.55 -1.80
CA LEU A 73 4.58 -2.78 -2.01
C LEU A 73 5.22 -3.50 -3.20
N GLY A 74 6.14 -4.41 -2.93
CA GLY A 74 7.07 -4.94 -3.93
C GLY A 74 8.14 -3.90 -4.31
N ASP A 75 8.67 -4.03 -5.51
CA ASP A 75 9.74 -3.22 -6.12
C ASP A 75 9.28 -1.88 -6.73
N ASP A 76 8.03 -1.78 -7.19
CA ASP A 76 7.59 -0.74 -8.14
C ASP A 76 6.52 0.22 -7.57
N LEU A 77 5.87 -0.14 -6.45
CA LEU A 77 4.73 0.62 -5.92
C LEU A 77 5.02 1.25 -4.56
N LEU A 78 5.09 2.59 -4.51
CA LEU A 78 5.09 3.34 -3.25
C LEU A 78 3.65 3.56 -2.79
N VAL A 79 3.35 3.20 -1.54
CA VAL A 79 2.04 3.40 -0.92
C VAL A 79 2.20 4.24 0.34
N ALA A 80 1.50 5.38 0.39
CA ALA A 80 1.38 6.26 1.54
C ALA A 80 -0.07 6.31 2.03
N PRO A 81 -0.45 5.56 3.07
CA PRO A 81 -1.80 5.60 3.62
C PRO A 81 -2.17 7.00 4.15
N VAL A 82 -3.39 7.44 3.86
CA VAL A 82 -3.96 8.65 4.43
C VAL A 82 -4.38 8.35 5.87
N LEU A 83 -3.77 9.04 6.83
CA LEU A 83 -4.04 8.87 8.27
C LEU A 83 -4.83 10.03 8.88
N ALA A 84 -4.97 11.15 8.15
CA ALA A 84 -5.71 12.32 8.58
C ALA A 84 -7.18 12.24 8.12
N PRO A 85 -8.16 12.62 8.97
CA PRO A 85 -9.59 12.58 8.60
C PRO A 85 -9.98 13.51 7.45
N ASP A 86 -9.21 14.58 7.23
CA ASP A 86 -9.43 15.57 6.18
C ASP A 86 -8.87 15.16 4.81
N GLY A 87 -8.25 13.98 4.72
CA GLY A 87 -7.65 13.48 3.48
C GLY A 87 -6.20 13.89 3.27
N SER A 88 -5.61 14.70 4.16
CA SER A 88 -4.23 15.15 4.01
C SER A 88 -3.23 14.01 4.19
N VAL A 89 -2.19 14.02 3.35
CA VAL A 89 -1.08 13.07 3.42
C VAL A 89 0.21 13.74 2.98
N GLU A 90 1.27 13.52 3.75
CA GLU A 90 2.63 13.91 3.41
C GLU A 90 3.47 12.64 3.27
N TYR A 91 4.21 12.55 2.17
CA TYR A 91 5.07 11.43 1.87
C TYR A 91 6.31 11.90 1.11
N TYR A 92 7.38 11.14 1.25
CA TYR A 92 8.63 11.32 0.54
C TYR A 92 8.62 10.48 -0.74
N VAL A 93 9.16 11.03 -1.82
CA VAL A 93 9.33 10.32 -3.10
C VAL A 93 10.83 10.29 -3.41
N PRO A 94 11.47 9.11 -3.42
CA PRO A 94 12.87 8.98 -3.78
C PRO A 94 13.16 9.46 -5.21
N GLU A 95 14.43 9.67 -5.53
CA GLU A 95 14.86 10.08 -6.87
C GLU A 95 14.29 9.16 -7.96
N GLY A 96 13.80 9.77 -9.04
CA GLY A 96 13.22 9.06 -10.17
C GLY A 96 11.99 9.75 -10.73
N THR A 97 11.42 9.16 -11.77
CA THR A 97 10.12 9.59 -12.32
C THR A 97 9.05 8.66 -11.79
N TRP A 98 8.11 9.22 -11.04
CA TRP A 98 7.01 8.49 -10.43
C TRP A 98 5.69 8.87 -11.10
N THR A 99 4.84 7.86 -11.33
CA THR A 99 3.53 8.02 -11.95
C THR A 99 2.47 7.49 -10.99
N HIS A 100 1.38 8.24 -10.82
CA HIS A 100 0.30 7.78 -9.96
C HIS A 100 -0.50 6.66 -10.65
N LEU A 101 -0.51 5.48 -10.03
CA LEU A 101 -1.04 4.24 -10.62
C LEU A 101 -2.48 4.37 -11.18
N LEU A 102 -3.32 5.19 -10.56
CA LEU A 102 -4.74 5.28 -10.93
C LEU A 102 -5.05 6.39 -11.93
N THR A 103 -4.23 7.43 -11.99
CA THR A 103 -4.51 8.63 -12.81
C THR A 103 -3.57 8.79 -14.00
N GLY A 104 -2.47 8.02 -14.03
CA GLY A 104 -1.32 8.38 -14.87
C GLY A 104 -0.66 9.66 -14.36
#